data_AF-A0A948U624-F1
#
_entry.id   AF-A0A948U624-F1
#
_cell.length_a   1.000
_cell.length_b   1.000
_cell.length_c   1.000
_cell.angle_alpha   90.00
_cell.angle_beta   90.00
_cell.angle_gamma   90.00
#
_symmetry.space_group_name_H-M   'P 1'
#
loop_
_entity.id
_entity.type
_entity.pdbx_description
1 polymer ?
#
loop_
_entity_poly.entity_id
_entity_poly.type
_entity_poly.pdbx_seq_one_letter_code
_entity_poly.pdbx_strand_id
1 'polypeptide(L)'
;MIDIISLNRQFLIMAREAASSKSGELVTGLSRQVLEKLATLSIDQIDVIAKQSGVSLFRLRLTEAEVDRLLNLDGARRQSYLLNVLSVEDR
;
A
#
# COMPACT_ATOMS: atom_id res chain seq x y z
N MET A 1 -1.70 1.06 -20.00
CA MET A 1 -0.71 0.11 -19.45
C MET A 1 0.60 0.78 -19.00
N ILE A 2 1.00 1.93 -19.55
CA ILE A 2 2.15 2.68 -19.00
C ILE A 2 1.87 3.11 -17.55
N ASP A 3 0.63 3.50 -17.26
CA ASP A 3 0.22 3.96 -15.93
C ASP A 3 0.37 2.88 -14.86
N ILE A 4 0.08 1.60 -15.19
CA ILE A 4 0.19 0.51 -14.21
C ILE A 4 1.66 0.23 -13.83
N ILE A 5 2.57 0.37 -14.78
CA ILE A 5 4.01 0.27 -14.53
C ILE A 5 4.46 1.39 -13.60
N SER A 6 4.04 2.63 -13.89
CA SER A 6 4.35 3.80 -13.05
C SER A 6 3.80 3.66 -11.63
N LEU A 7 2.56 3.19 -11.48
CA LEU A 7 1.94 2.97 -10.17
C LEU A 7 2.64 1.86 -9.38
N ASN A 8 2.95 0.73 -10.02
CA ASN A 8 3.71 -0.35 -9.39
C ASN A 8 5.08 0.11 -8.92
N ARG A 9 5.79 0.88 -9.76
CA ARG A 9 7.09 1.45 -9.42
C ARG A 9 6.99 2.35 -8.18
N GLN A 10 6.05 3.29 -8.19
CA GLN A 10 5.85 4.22 -7.07
C GLN A 10 5.47 3.47 -5.78
N PHE A 11 4.59 2.48 -5.88
CA PHE A 11 4.22 1.65 -4.73
C PHE A 11 5.42 0.88 -4.16
N LEU A 12 6.23 0.24 -5.01
CA LEU A 12 7.41 -0.52 -4.59
C LEU A 12 8.48 0.39 -3.96
N ILE A 13 8.71 1.60 -4.51
CA ILE A 13 9.63 2.59 -3.94
C ILE A 13 9.14 3.03 -2.56
N MET A 14 7.87 3.42 -2.46
CA MET A 14 7.26 3.80 -1.18
C MET A 14 7.37 2.67 -0.15
N ALA A 15 7.10 1.42 -0.54
CA ALA A 15 7.18 0.28 0.36
C ALA A 15 8.63 -0.01 0.80
N ARG A 16 9.60 0.14 -0.09
CA ARG A 16 11.03 0.06 0.23
C ARG A 16 11.44 1.13 1.24
N GLU A 17 10.97 2.37 1.09
CA GLU A 17 11.24 3.45 2.05
C GLU A 17 10.55 3.19 3.40
N ALA A 18 9.30 2.73 3.37
CA ALA A 18 8.50 2.40 4.54
C ALA A 18 9.09 1.26 5.37
N ALA A 19 9.94 0.39 4.79
CA ALA A 19 10.63 -0.68 5.52
C ALA A 19 11.52 -0.15 6.67
N SER A 20 12.02 1.08 6.55
CA SER A 20 12.78 1.77 7.60
C SER A 20 11.91 2.30 8.75
N SER A 21 10.59 2.40 8.53
CA SER A 21 9.63 2.87 9.52
C SER A 21 9.10 1.72 10.38
N LYS A 22 8.86 2.01 11.66
CA LYS A 22 8.16 1.08 12.58
C LYS A 22 6.70 0.83 12.17
N SER A 23 6.12 1.74 11.38
CA SER A 23 4.72 1.64 10.92
C SER A 23 4.62 1.21 9.45
N GLY A 24 5.68 0.65 8.87
CA GLY A 24 5.71 0.29 7.44
C GLY A 24 4.60 -0.68 7.02
N GLU A 25 4.25 -1.62 7.89
CA GLU A 25 3.15 -2.58 7.65
C GLU A 25 1.80 -1.87 7.59
N LEU A 26 1.56 -0.93 8.50
CA LEU A 26 0.34 -0.12 8.49
C LEU A 26 0.26 0.80 7.26
N VAL A 27 1.38 1.35 6.80
CA VAL A 27 1.43 2.25 5.63
C VAL A 27 1.15 1.49 4.33
N THR A 28 1.75 0.31 4.18
CA THR A 28 1.78 -0.43 2.91
C THR A 28 0.76 -1.55 2.83
N GLY A 29 0.32 -2.09 3.97
CA GLY A 29 -0.43 -3.34 4.05
C GLY A 29 0.40 -4.59 3.74
N LEU A 30 1.73 -4.47 3.64
CA LEU A 30 2.64 -5.60 3.41
C LEU A 30 3.20 -6.11 4.73
N SER A 31 3.49 -7.40 4.82
CA SER A 31 4.14 -7.98 5.99
C SER A 31 5.56 -7.47 6.17
N ARG A 32 6.04 -7.46 7.42
CA ARG A 32 7.42 -7.07 7.75
C ARG A 32 8.47 -7.76 6.88
N GLN A 33 8.30 -9.06 6.64
CA GLN A 33 9.23 -9.87 5.84
C GLN A 33 9.31 -9.38 4.38
N VAL A 34 8.18 -8.99 3.79
CA VAL A 34 8.14 -8.44 2.42
C VAL A 34 8.82 -7.07 2.40
N LEU A 35 8.56 -6.21 3.38
CA LEU A 35 9.20 -4.89 3.49
C LEU A 35 10.71 -5.00 3.63
N GLU A 36 11.20 -5.90 4.48
CA GLU A 36 12.63 -6.17 4.64
C GLU A 36 13.25 -6.68 3.34
N LYS A 37 12.53 -7.52 2.59
CA LYS A 37 13.00 -7.95 1.26
C LYS A 37 13.08 -6.78 0.29
N LEU A 38 12.05 -5.94 0.22
CA LEU A 38 12.03 -4.76 -0.64
C LEU A 38 13.13 -3.74 -0.28
N ALA A 39 13.49 -3.63 1.00
CA ALA A 39 14.59 -2.78 1.48
C ALA A 39 15.93 -3.14 0.83
N THR A 40 16.14 -4.43 0.51
CA THR A 40 17.40 -4.92 -0.09
C THR A 40 17.49 -4.70 -1.60
N LEU A 41 16.40 -4.32 -2.27
CA LEU A 41 16.38 -4.19 -3.72
C LEU A 41 17.00 -2.86 -4.17
N SER A 42 17.68 -2.90 -5.30
CA SER A 42 18.08 -1.70 -6.04
C SER A 42 16.90 -1.10 -6.79
N ILE A 43 17.03 0.17 -7.21
CA ILE A 43 16.02 0.85 -8.04
C ILE A 43 15.84 0.12 -9.38
N ASP A 44 16.93 -0.37 -9.99
CA ASP A 44 16.84 -1.12 -11.25
C ASP A 44 16.04 -2.42 -11.09
N GLN A 45 16.22 -3.13 -9.96
CA GLN A 45 15.45 -4.33 -9.67
C GLN A 45 13.96 -4.02 -9.47
N ILE A 46 13.64 -2.91 -8.79
CA ILE A 46 12.25 -2.42 -8.66
C ILE A 46 11.66 -2.12 -10.04
N ASP A 47 12.43 -1.47 -10.92
CA ASP A 47 11.98 -1.09 -12.26
C ASP A 47 11.68 -2.32 -13.13
N VAL A 48 12.49 -3.38 -12.99
CA VAL A 48 12.24 -4.66 -13.66
C VAL A 48 10.93 -5.27 -13.17
N ILE A 49 10.72 -5.36 -11.85
CA ILE A 49 9.49 -5.93 -11.27
C ILE A 49 8.26 -5.13 -11.73
N ALA A 50 8.31 -3.80 -11.65
CA ALA A 50 7.21 -2.93 -12.03
C ALA A 50 6.82 -3.10 -13.52
N LYS A 51 7.81 -3.24 -14.42
CA LYS A 51 7.58 -3.43 -15.86
C LYS A 51 7.04 -4.81 -16.19
N GLN A 52 7.49 -5.86 -15.50
CA GLN A 52 7.17 -7.25 -15.83
C GLN A 52 5.86 -7.74 -15.20
N SER A 53 5.34 -7.06 -14.19
CA SER A 53 4.17 -7.55 -13.44
C SER A 53 2.88 -7.64 -14.28
N GLY A 54 2.67 -6.74 -15.24
CA GLY A 54 1.47 -6.71 -16.09
C GLY A 54 0.14 -6.40 -15.38
N VAL A 55 0.10 -6.48 -14.04
CA VAL A 55 -1.04 -6.23 -13.15
C VAL A 55 -0.62 -5.31 -11.99
N SER A 56 -1.58 -4.81 -11.21
CA SER A 56 -1.30 -3.98 -10.05
C SER A 56 -0.71 -4.83 -8.90
N LEU A 57 0.36 -4.34 -8.30
CA LEU A 57 1.00 -4.98 -7.13
C LEU A 57 0.40 -4.55 -5.79
N PHE A 58 -0.59 -3.68 -5.82
CA PHE A 58 -1.33 -3.21 -4.67
C PHE A 58 -2.82 -3.54 -4.83
N ARG A 59 -3.51 -3.59 -3.70
CA ARG A 59 -4.96 -3.80 -3.61
C ARG A 59 -5.59 -2.69 -2.78
N LEU A 60 -6.86 -2.42 -3.03
CA LEU A 60 -7.64 -1.53 -2.17
C LEU A 60 -7.88 -2.22 -0.82
N ARG A 61 -7.60 -1.53 0.27
CA ARG A 61 -7.78 -2.03 1.66
C ARG A 61 -9.20 -1.84 2.19
N LEU A 62 -10.02 -1.10 1.46
CA LEU A 62 -11.39 -0.77 1.81
C LEU A 62 -12.34 -1.69 1.03
N THR A 63 -13.33 -2.21 1.73
CA THR A 63 -14.49 -2.85 1.13
C THR A 63 -15.48 -1.79 0.64
N GLU A 64 -16.42 -2.20 -0.22
CA GLU A 64 -17.49 -1.33 -0.72
C GLU A 64 -18.27 -0.65 0.42
N ALA A 65 -18.69 -1.42 1.43
CA ALA A 65 -19.42 -0.89 2.59
C ALA A 65 -18.64 0.18 3.37
N GLU A 66 -17.31 0.10 3.36
CA GLU A 66 -16.45 1.06 4.06
C GLU A 66 -16.25 2.32 3.25
N VAL A 67 -16.18 2.20 1.92
CA VAL A 67 -16.21 3.35 1.00
C VAL A 67 -17.52 4.11 1.19
N ASP A 68 -18.66 3.42 1.16
CA ASP A 68 -19.97 4.03 1.39
C ASP A 68 -20.05 4.73 2.74
N ARG A 69 -19.51 4.09 3.78
CA ARG A 69 -19.48 4.70 5.11
C ARG A 69 -18.59 5.94 5.17
N LEU A 70 -17.42 5.93 4.52
CA LEU A 70 -16.52 7.09 4.48
C LEU A 70 -17.15 8.30 3.78
N LEU A 71 -17.94 8.07 2.73
CA LEU A 71 -18.64 9.13 2.00
C LEU A 71 -19.72 9.82 2.85
N ASN A 72 -20.30 9.10 3.82
CA ASN A 72 -21.36 9.59 4.69
C ASN A 72 -20.88 10.20 6.03
N LEU A 73 -19.59 10.12 6.33
CA LEU A 73 -19.00 10.69 7.56
C LEU A 73 -18.51 12.13 7.35
N ASP A 74 -18.64 12.95 8.40
CA ASP A 74 -17.99 14.26 8.49
C ASP A 74 -16.45 14.13 8.59
N GLY A 75 -15.72 15.24 8.36
CA GLY A 75 -14.27 15.20 8.20
C GLY A 75 -13.50 14.60 9.39
N ALA A 76 -13.89 14.95 10.62
CA ALA A 76 -13.23 14.44 11.82
C ALA A 76 -13.51 12.94 12.05
N ARG A 77 -14.77 12.50 11.90
CA ARG A 77 -15.13 11.08 12.07
C ARG A 77 -14.58 10.21 10.95
N ARG A 78 -14.44 10.75 9.73
CA ARG A 78 -13.86 10.05 8.58
C ARG A 78 -12.41 9.63 8.84
N GLN A 79 -11.58 10.51 9.39
CA GLN A 79 -10.18 10.19 9.71
C GLN A 79 -10.07 9.09 10.78
N SER A 80 -10.82 9.22 11.88
CA SER A 80 -10.82 8.22 12.95
C SER A 80 -11.33 6.86 12.47
N TYR A 81 -12.39 6.83 11.66
CA TYR A 81 -12.91 5.60 11.07
C TYR A 81 -11.89 4.93 10.14
N LEU A 82 -11.23 5.71 9.28
CA LEU A 82 -10.24 5.20 8.33
C LEU A 82 -9.06 4.55 9.04
N LEU A 83 -8.52 5.17 10.09
CA LEU A 83 -7.45 4.56 10.89
C LEU A 83 -7.92 3.24 11.53
N ASN A 84 -9.11 3.24 12.13
CA ASN A 84 -9.65 2.05 12.79
C ASN A 84 -9.82 0.87 11.82
N VAL A 85 -10.35 1.13 10.62
CA VAL A 85 -10.50 0.11 9.57
C VAL A 85 -9.15 -0.46 9.15
N LEU A 86 -8.13 0.40 8.99
CA LEU A 86 -6.81 0.00 8.51
C LEU A 86 -5.94 -0.67 9.59
N SER A 87 -6.28 -0.55 10.87
CA SER A 87 -5.56 -1.20 11.97
C SER A 87 -5.97 -2.66 12.20
N VAL A 88 -7.02 -3.16 11.53
CA VAL A 88 -7.46 -4.57 11.66
C VAL A 88 -6.58 -5.43 10.75
N GLU A 89 -5.65 -6.19 11.33
CA GLU A 89 -4.63 -6.99 10.62
C GLU A 89 -5.20 -8.26 9.93
N ASP A 90 -6.38 -8.74 10.33
CA ASP A 90 -6.99 -9.97 9.82
C ASP A 90 -8.13 -9.68 8.82
N ARG A 91 -7.79 -9.48 7.54
CA ARG A 91 -8.76 -9.45 6.44
C ARG A 91 -8.30 -10.22 5.22
#